data_AF-A0A0A9GPQ7-F1
#
_entry.id   AF-A0A0A9GPQ7-F1
#
_cell.length_a   1.000
_cell.length_b   1.000
_cell.length_c   1.000
_cell.angle_alpha   90.00
_cell.angle_beta   90.00
_cell.angle_gamma   90.00
#
_symmetry.space_group_name_H-M   'P 1'
#
loop_
_entity.id
_entity.type
_entity.pdbx_description
1 polymer ?
#
loop_
_entity_poly.entity_id
_entity_poly.type
_entity_poly.pdbx_seq_one_letter_code
_entity_poly.pdbx_strand_id
1 'polypeptide(L)' 'MLQDGVSTNKVMQNCIVPLVKVGLSCSMTSPKERPGMGQVSAEILTIKHMFSNIHDQ' A
#
# COMPACT_ATOMS: atom_id res chain seq x y z
N MET A 1 -0.28 25.40 12.22
CA MET A 1 -0.36 23.98 12.62
C MET A 1 -0.98 23.11 11.51
N LEU A 2 -0.48 23.20 10.27
CA LEU A 2 -1.10 22.55 9.09
C LEU A 2 -0.44 21.21 8.68
N GLN A 3 0.62 20.80 9.37
CA GLN A 3 1.45 19.65 8.95
C GLN A 3 0.76 18.30 9.18
N ASP A 4 -0.16 18.19 10.14
CA ASP A 4 -0.86 16.93 10.44
C ASP A 4 -1.77 16.46 9.31
N GLY A 5 -2.45 17.39 8.62
CA GLY A 5 -3.34 17.08 7.50
C GLY A 5 -2.60 16.63 6.24
N VAL A 6 -1.46 17.26 5.94
CA VAL A 6 -0.62 16.91 4.78
C VAL A 6 0.09 15.58 4.99
N SER A 7 0.57 15.30 6.21
CA SER A 7 1.15 14.02 6.60
C SER A 7 0.12 12.88 6.45
N THR A 8 -1.10 13.09 6.97
CA THR A 8 -2.18 12.10 6.89
C THR A 8 -2.56 11.78 5.44
N ASN A 9 -2.68 12.78 4.58
CA ASN A 9 -3.00 12.55 3.16
C ASN A 9 -1.91 11.72 2.47
N LYS A 10 -0.62 12.02 2.70
CA LYS A 10 0.51 11.26 2.15
C LYS A 10 0.51 9.80 2.64
N VAL A 11 0.27 9.58 3.93
CA VAL A 11 0.15 8.22 4.51
C VAL A 11 -1.01 7.46 3.85
N MET A 12 -2.16 8.11 3.69
CA MET A 12 -3.32 7.50 3.06
C MET A 12 -3.05 7.11 1.60
N GLN A 13 -2.47 8.01 0.80
CA GLN A 13 -2.25 7.77 -0.63
C GLN A 13 -1.09 6.81 -0.91
N ASN A 14 -0.02 6.87 -0.13
CA ASN A 14 1.21 6.12 -0.44
C ASN A 14 1.34 4.81 0.33
N CYS A 15 0.54 4.59 1.38
CA CYS A 15 0.61 3.39 2.20
C CYS A 15 -0.77 2.71 2.32
N ILE A 16 -1.76 3.39 2.90
CA ILE A 16 -3.02 2.75 3.29
C ILE A 16 -3.86 2.33 2.07
N VAL A 17 -4.12 3.24 1.12
CA VAL A 17 -4.92 2.93 -0.08
C VAL A 17 -4.28 1.80 -0.91
N PRO A 18 -2.96 1.82 -1.21
CA PRO A 18 -2.29 0.70 -1.87
C PRO A 18 -2.40 -0.61 -1.09
N LEU A 19 -2.20 -0.62 0.23
CA LEU A 19 -2.32 -1.83 1.04
C LEU A 19 -3.73 -2.42 1.01
N VAL A 20 -4.76 -1.57 1.06
CA VAL A 20 -6.16 -2.02 0.94
C VAL A 20 -6.40 -2.64 -0.44
N LYS A 21 -5.85 -2.07 -1.52
CA LYS A 21 -5.96 -2.67 -2.87
C LYS A 21 -5.33 -4.06 -2.93
N VAL A 22 -4.16 -4.27 -2.31
CA VAL A 22 -3.54 -5.61 -2.19
C VAL A 22 -4.43 -6.56 -1.40
N GLY A 23 -4.97 -6.12 -0.25
CA GLY A 23 -5.88 -6.95 0.55
C GLY A 23 -7.14 -7.35 -0.21
N LEU A 24 -7.72 -6.44 -0.99
CA LEU A 24 -8.88 -6.70 -1.84
C LEU A 24 -8.58 -7.69 -2.97
N SER A 25 -7.42 -7.55 -3.65
CA SER A 25 -7.04 -8.51 -4.70
C SER A 25 -6.82 -9.92 -4.15
N CYS A 26 -6.28 -10.04 -2.93
CA CYS A 26 -6.17 -11.30 -2.20
C CYS A 26 -7.53 -11.90 -1.78
N SER A 27 -8.57 -11.06 -1.70
CA SER A 27 -9.91 -11.44 -1.21
C SER A 27 -10.93 -11.66 -2.33
N MET A 28 -10.50 -11.68 -3.59
CA MET A 28 -11.38 -12.00 -4.73
C MET A 28 -12.09 -13.34 -4.50
N THR A 29 -13.37 -13.40 -4.87
CA THR A 29 -14.22 -14.59 -4.65
C THR A 29 -13.65 -15.82 -5.34
N SER A 30 -13.16 -15.68 -6.58
CA SER A 30 -12.51 -16.77 -7.31
C SER A 30 -11.04 -16.92 -6.88
N PRO A 31 -10.60 -18.10 -6.43
CA PRO A 31 -9.18 -18.34 -6.13
C PRO A 31 -8.24 -18.08 -7.30
N LYS A 32 -8.71 -18.27 -8.55
CA LYS A 32 -7.91 -18.08 -9.76
C LYS A 32 -7.63 -16.61 -10.08
N GLU A 33 -8.41 -15.69 -9.52
CA GLU A 33 -8.25 -14.25 -9.71
C GLU A 33 -7.33 -13.62 -8.65
N ARG A 34 -6.97 -14.39 -7.62
CA ARG A 34 -6.07 -13.91 -6.56
C ARG A 34 -4.63 -13.93 -7.06
N PRO A 35 -3.83 -12.91 -6.72
CA PRO A 35 -2.42 -12.90 -7.04
C PRO A 35 -1.67 -14.02 -6.31
N GLY A 36 -0.58 -14.49 -6.91
CA GLY A 36 0.35 -15.37 -6.22
C GLY A 36 1.10 -14.65 -5.10
N MET A 37 1.52 -15.38 -4.06
CA MET A 37 2.20 -14.76 -2.91
C MET A 37 3.48 -14.01 -3.26
N GLY A 38 4.18 -14.40 -4.33
CA GLY A 38 5.35 -13.66 -4.83
C GLY A 38 4.99 -12.28 -5.40
N GLN A 39 3.81 -12.13 -6.01
CA GLN A 39 3.32 -10.84 -6.49
C GLN A 39 2.86 -9.97 -5.32
N VAL A 40 2.15 -10.57 -4.35
CA VAL A 40 1.72 -9.89 -3.12
C VAL A 40 2.90 -9.34 -2.33
N SER A 41 3.95 -10.15 -2.12
CA SER A 41 5.14 -9.71 -1.38
C SER A 41 5.91 -8.62 -2.11
N ALA A 42 6.01 -8.70 -3.44
CA ALA A 42 6.61 -7.66 -4.26
C ALA A 42 5.85 -6.32 -4.14
N GLU A 43 4.51 -6.35 -4.26
CA GLU A 43 3.68 -5.13 -4.13
C GLU A 43 3.80 -4.51 -2.73
N ILE A 44 3.78 -5.31 -1.66
CA ILE A 44 3.95 -4.82 -0.29
C ILE A 44 5.34 -4.18 -0.10
N LEU A 45 6.40 -4.78 -0.65
CA LEU A 45 7.75 -4.22 -0.60
C LEU A 45 7.84 -2.89 -1.35
N THR A 46 7.19 -2.78 -2.51
CA THR A 46 7.09 -1.52 -3.26
C THR A 46 6.40 -0.44 -2.43
N ILE A 47 5.26 -0.76 -1.80
CA ILE A 47 4.54 0.18 -0.92
C ILE A 47 5.43 0.63 0.25
N LYS A 48 6.14 -0.30 0.88
CA LYS A 48 7.10 -0.01 1.96
C LYS A 48 8.16 0.99 1.50
N HIS A 49 8.80 0.76 0.35
CA HIS A 49 9.84 1.67 -0.17
C HIS A 49 9.27 3.05 -0.51
N MET A 50 8.08 3.12 -1.13
CA MET A 50 7.41 4.40 -1.40
C MET A 50 7.12 5.18 -0.12
N PHE A 51 6.74 4.49 0.95
CA PHE A 51 6.45 5.11 2.24
C PHE A 51 7.72 5.52 2.99
N SER A 52 8.76 4.68 3.02
CA SER A 52 10.04 4.99 3.69
C SER A 52 10.72 6.20 3.09
N ASN A 53 10.64 6.40 1.77
CA ASN A 53 11.17 7.58 1.10
C ASN A 53 10.49 8.90 1.50
N ILE A 54 9.37 8.86 2.24
CA ILE A 54 8.69 10.05 2.79
C ILE A 54 9.33 10.49 4.11
N HIS A 55 10.06 9.60 4.79
CA HIS A 55 10.65 9.87 6.13
C HIS A 55 12.11 10.36 6.06
N ASP A 56 12.73 10.32 4.89
CA ASP A 56 14.09 10.81 4.61
C ASP A 56 14.11 12.25 4.02
N GLN A 57 12.99 12.97 4.05
CA GLN A 57 12.85 14.37 3.61
C GLN A 57 12.23 15.23 4.71
#